data_AF-A0A955XIQ4-F1
#
_entry.id   AF-A0A955XIQ4-F1
#
_cell.length_a   1.000
_cell.length_b   1.000
_cell.length_c   1.000
_cell.angle_alpha   90.00
_cell.angle_beta   90.00
_cell.angle_gamma   90.00
#
_symmetry.space_group_name_H-M   'P 1'
#
loop_
_entity.id
_entity.type
_entity.pdbx_description
1 polymer ?
#
loop_
_entity_poly.entity_id
_entity_poly.type
_entity_poly.pdbx_seq_one_letter_code
_entity_poly.pdbx_strand_id
1 'polypeptide(L)'
;PEVDVRFGLPHAPAAEGAAAGTALRLHLGPAELTVAWPGVLASPITVRAAAIGQVQVSARGDDLRFEGLTLDEVRLAIVDGVAPGEARAVLEEAVRDILEGVLNRALTDGLPTLPIPSFTVPPGLQRFGLSPGTTLGLRQPSLSGNTVQWSVEGRFGE
;
A
#
# COMPACT_ATOMS: atom_id res chain seq x y z
N PRO A 1 28.60 -2.42 -14.66
CA PRO A 1 28.04 -3.79 -14.55
C PRO A 1 26.53 -3.65 -14.33
N GLU A 2 25.71 -4.35 -15.10
CA GLU A 2 24.26 -4.33 -14.95
C GLU A 2 23.87 -5.32 -13.84
N VAL A 3 22.93 -4.92 -12.98
CA VAL A 3 22.41 -5.76 -11.90
C VAL A 3 21.07 -6.32 -12.37
N ASP A 4 20.94 -7.64 -12.42
CA ASP A 4 19.66 -8.30 -12.70
C ASP A 4 18.99 -8.66 -11.37
N VAL A 5 17.72 -8.27 -11.24
CA VAL A 5 16.92 -8.44 -10.03
C VAL A 5 15.58 -9.04 -10.41
N ARG A 6 15.29 -10.21 -9.84
CA ARG A 6 13.99 -10.88 -9.98
C ARG A 6 13.28 -10.84 -8.64
N PHE A 7 12.06 -10.31 -8.64
CA PHE A 7 11.25 -10.16 -7.44
C PHE A 7 9.96 -10.98 -7.55
N GLY A 8 9.64 -11.73 -6.51
CA GLY A 8 8.41 -12.51 -6.41
C GLY A 8 7.75 -12.34 -5.04
N LEU A 9 6.42 -12.22 -5.05
CA LEU A 9 5.59 -12.27 -3.85
C LEU A 9 4.77 -13.56 -3.88
N PRO A 10 5.23 -14.65 -3.24
CA PRO A 10 4.48 -15.91 -3.17
C PRO A 10 3.13 -15.77 -2.43
N HIS A 11 2.99 -14.74 -1.59
CA HIS A 11 1.77 -14.44 -0.86
C HIS A 11 1.33 -13.00 -1.10
N ALA A 12 0.02 -12.77 -1.13
CA ALA A 12 -0.53 -11.43 -1.19
C ALA A 12 -0.16 -10.64 0.08
N PRO A 13 0.16 -9.34 -0.04
CA PRO A 13 0.32 -8.47 1.12
C PRO A 13 -0.98 -8.44 1.95
N ALA A 14 -0.85 -8.28 3.26
CA ALA A 14 -1.98 -8.06 4.16
C ALA A 14 -1.95 -6.63 4.69
N ALA A 15 -3.12 -6.09 5.02
CA ALA A 15 -3.26 -4.77 5.62
C ALA A 15 -4.24 -4.84 6.80
N GLU A 16 -3.97 -4.08 7.85
CA GLU A 16 -4.86 -3.88 8.98
C GLU A 16 -4.90 -2.39 9.36
N GLY A 17 -5.99 -1.94 9.95
CA GLY A 17 -6.04 -0.58 10.49
C GLY A 17 -5.12 -0.39 11.69
N ALA A 18 -4.70 0.84 11.96
CA ALA A 18 -4.14 1.19 13.25
C ALA A 18 -5.24 1.21 14.32
N ALA A 19 -4.88 0.96 15.58
CA ALA A 19 -5.83 0.88 16.71
C ALA A 19 -6.61 2.19 16.94
N ALA A 20 -6.07 3.33 16.51
CA ALA A 20 -6.77 4.60 16.45
C ALA A 20 -6.19 5.46 15.32
N GLY A 21 -7.08 6.06 14.51
CA GLY A 21 -6.70 7.01 13.47
C GLY A 21 -6.97 6.50 12.07
N THR A 22 -6.20 7.01 11.11
CA THR A 22 -6.38 6.78 9.68
C THR A 22 -5.15 6.14 9.04
N ALA A 23 -4.35 5.42 9.82
CA ALA A 23 -3.16 4.75 9.34
C ALA A 23 -3.42 3.26 9.09
N LEU A 24 -2.97 2.72 7.97
CA LEU A 24 -2.93 1.27 7.73
C LEU A 24 -1.55 0.73 8.07
N ARG A 25 -1.50 -0.41 8.75
CA ARG A 25 -0.30 -1.23 8.90
C ARG A 25 -0.29 -2.28 7.79
N LEU A 26 0.80 -2.34 7.06
CA LEU A 26 1.00 -3.21 5.91
C LEU A 26 1.98 -4.31 6.27
N HIS A 27 1.60 -5.55 5.99
CA HIS A 27 2.41 -6.73 6.22
C HIS A 27 2.79 -7.32 4.86
N LEU A 28 4.09 -7.32 4.58
CA LEU A 28 4.65 -7.83 3.34
C LEU A 28 5.53 -9.04 3.59
N GLY A 29 5.25 -10.11 2.87
CA GLY A 29 6.17 -11.22 2.68
C GLY A 29 5.66 -12.57 3.17
N PRO A 30 6.51 -13.62 3.08
CA PRO A 30 7.88 -13.55 2.56
C PRO A 30 7.90 -13.18 1.08
N ALA A 31 8.72 -12.20 0.71
CA ALA A 31 9.09 -11.87 -0.65
C ALA A 31 10.40 -12.57 -1.00
N GLU A 32 10.55 -13.02 -2.24
CA GLU A 32 11.77 -13.64 -2.73
C GLU A 32 12.42 -12.75 -3.77
N LEU A 33 13.71 -12.48 -3.58
CA LEU A 33 14.53 -11.67 -4.47
C LEU A 33 15.74 -12.47 -4.92
N THR A 34 15.91 -12.66 -6.22
CA THR A 34 17.16 -13.19 -6.79
C THR A 34 17.95 -12.02 -7.37
N VAL A 35 19.20 -11.86 -6.91
CA VAL A 35 20.10 -10.79 -7.36
C VAL A 35 21.30 -11.40 -8.05
N ALA A 36 21.53 -11.03 -9.30
CA ALA A 36 22.74 -11.36 -10.04
C ALA A 36 23.52 -10.08 -10.35
N TRP A 37 24.77 -10.02 -9.88
CA TRP A 37 25.64 -8.86 -10.07
C TRP A 37 27.00 -9.30 -10.62
N PRO A 38 27.14 -9.44 -11.95
CA PRO A 38 28.38 -9.85 -12.58
C PRO A 38 29.55 -8.93 -12.21
N GLY A 39 30.67 -9.53 -11.77
CA GLY A 39 31.88 -8.82 -11.37
C GLY A 39 31.90 -8.36 -9.90
N VAL A 40 30.78 -8.50 -9.17
CA VAL A 40 30.71 -8.25 -7.71
C VAL A 40 30.36 -9.54 -6.97
N LEU A 41 29.33 -10.25 -7.43
CA LEU A 41 28.94 -11.55 -6.91
C LEU A 41 29.53 -12.66 -7.78
N ALA A 42 30.10 -13.69 -7.14
CA ALA A 42 30.60 -14.88 -7.83
C ALA A 42 29.48 -15.76 -8.39
N SER A 43 28.30 -15.72 -7.74
CA SER A 43 27.07 -16.39 -8.16
C SER A 43 25.87 -15.53 -7.76
N PRO A 44 24.71 -15.68 -8.43
CA PRO A 44 23.47 -15.06 -7.95
C PRO A 44 23.20 -15.43 -6.50
N ILE A 45 22.60 -14.51 -5.76
CA ILE A 45 22.16 -14.72 -4.39
C ILE A 45 20.64 -14.69 -4.33
N THR A 46 20.05 -15.51 -3.48
CA THR A 46 18.61 -15.49 -3.22
C THR A 46 18.37 -14.98 -1.81
N VAL A 47 17.54 -13.95 -1.71
CA VAL A 47 17.18 -13.27 -0.47
C VAL A 47 15.69 -13.44 -0.24
N ARG A 48 15.32 -13.84 0.98
CA ARG A 48 13.96 -13.68 1.48
C ARG A 48 13.86 -12.41 2.29
N ALA A 49 12.84 -11.63 1.99
CA ALA A 49 12.57 -10.39 2.69
C ALA A 49 11.15 -10.40 3.25
N ALA A 50 10.96 -9.81 4.43
CA ALA A 50 9.65 -9.47 4.95
C ALA A 50 9.72 -8.04 5.47
N ALA A 51 8.62 -7.30 5.35
CA ALA A 51 8.56 -5.93 5.80
C ALA A 51 7.23 -5.64 6.49
N ILE A 52 7.29 -4.76 7.48
CA ILE A 52 6.12 -4.14 8.07
C ILE A 52 6.23 -2.65 7.86
N GLY A 53 5.17 -2.05 7.34
CA GLY A 53 5.11 -0.62 7.09
C GLY A 53 3.82 0.01 7.57
N GLN A 54 3.76 1.32 7.49
CA GLN A 54 2.59 2.13 7.77
C GLN A 54 2.33 3.11 6.64
N VAL A 55 1.06 3.37 6.34
CA VAL A 55 0.66 4.39 5.37
C VAL A 55 -0.51 5.18 5.93
N GLN A 56 -0.52 6.49 5.74
CA GLN A 56 -1.67 7.32 6.10
C GLN A 56 -2.72 7.25 5.01
N VAL A 57 -3.98 7.21 5.43
CA VAL A 57 -5.13 7.22 4.54
C VAL A 57 -5.95 8.47 4.82
N SER A 58 -6.42 9.12 3.77
CA SER A 58 -7.31 10.27 3.88
C SER A 58 -8.44 10.16 2.87
N ALA A 59 -9.62 10.63 3.25
CA ALA A 59 -10.73 10.84 2.32
C ALA A 59 -10.59 12.22 1.67
N ARG A 60 -10.56 12.28 0.34
CA ARG A 60 -10.46 13.54 -0.40
C ARG A 60 -11.41 13.55 -1.59
N GLY A 61 -12.46 14.35 -1.47
CA GLY A 61 -13.54 14.36 -2.47
C GLY A 61 -14.28 13.03 -2.41
N ASP A 62 -14.33 12.31 -3.53
CA ASP A 62 -15.01 11.01 -3.64
C ASP A 62 -14.04 9.82 -3.55
N ASP A 63 -12.77 10.05 -3.25
CA ASP A 63 -11.73 9.01 -3.24
C ASP A 63 -11.02 8.89 -1.89
N LEU A 64 -10.49 7.68 -1.63
CA LEU A 64 -9.48 7.46 -0.61
C LEU A 64 -8.07 7.65 -1.21
N ARG A 65 -7.19 8.30 -0.46
CA ARG A 65 -5.78 8.49 -0.80
C ARG A 65 -4.88 7.86 0.23
N PHE A 66 -3.80 7.26 -0.25
CA PHE A 66 -2.75 6.63 0.55
C PHE A 66 -1.48 7.46 0.41
N GLU A 67 -0.96 8.00 1.50
CA GLU A 67 0.17 8.93 1.49
C GLU A 67 1.12 8.63 2.66
N GLY A 68 2.40 8.99 2.49
CA GLY A 68 3.40 8.86 3.56
C GLY A 68 3.67 7.42 3.99
N LEU A 69 3.87 6.51 3.02
CA LEU A 69 4.33 5.16 3.32
C LEU A 69 5.69 5.20 4.03
N THR A 70 5.82 4.48 5.14
CA THR A 70 7.09 4.26 5.85
C THR A 70 7.25 2.78 6.17
N LEU A 71 8.48 2.26 6.07
CA LEU A 71 8.80 0.88 6.47
C LEU A 71 9.40 0.86 7.88
N ASP A 72 8.60 0.39 8.85
CA ASP A 72 8.98 0.27 10.26
C ASP A 72 10.05 -0.81 10.46
N GLU A 73 9.86 -1.95 9.80
CA GLU A 73 10.68 -3.13 9.97
C GLU A 73 10.93 -3.79 8.62
N VAL A 74 12.18 -4.15 8.36
CA VAL A 74 12.58 -4.98 7.22
C VAL A 74 13.48 -6.09 7.75
N ARG A 75 13.12 -7.33 7.45
CA ARG A 75 13.89 -8.53 7.80
C ARG A 75 14.35 -9.20 6.54
N LEU A 76 15.65 -9.54 6.51
CA LEU A 76 16.33 -10.07 5.34
C LEU A 76 17.08 -11.34 5.73
N ALA A 77 16.90 -12.39 4.94
CA ALA A 77 17.61 -13.65 5.09
C ALA A 77 18.15 -14.08 3.73
N ILE A 78 19.47 -14.25 3.64
CA ILE A 78 20.10 -14.89 2.47
C ILE A 78 19.82 -16.38 2.58
N VAL A 79 19.05 -16.92 1.64
CA VAL A 79 18.67 -18.34 1.62
C VAL A 79 19.55 -19.16 0.69
N ASP A 80 20.21 -18.51 -0.28
CA ASP A 80 21.18 -19.13 -1.16
C ASP A 80 22.28 -18.13 -1.56
N GLY A 81 23.51 -18.63 -1.64
CA GLY A 81 24.72 -17.84 -1.92
C GLY A 81 25.36 -17.19 -0.69
N VAL A 82 26.44 -16.43 -0.94
CA VAL A 82 27.20 -15.72 0.10
C VAL A 82 27.41 -14.28 -0.34
N ALA A 83 26.98 -13.34 0.51
CA ALA A 83 27.30 -11.92 0.35
C ALA A 83 28.49 -11.56 1.27
N PRO A 84 29.58 -10.97 0.74
CA PRO A 84 30.61 -10.35 1.55
C PRO A 84 30.01 -9.33 2.54
N GLY A 85 30.66 -9.11 3.69
CA GLY A 85 30.11 -8.24 4.76
C GLY A 85 29.72 -6.84 4.30
N GLU A 86 30.54 -6.21 3.47
CA GLU A 86 30.25 -4.88 2.88
C GLU A 86 29.11 -4.93 1.85
N ALA A 87 29.03 -6.01 1.06
CA ALA A 87 27.95 -6.21 0.09
C ALA A 87 26.60 -6.47 0.78
N ARG A 88 26.60 -6.99 2.01
CA ARG A 88 25.38 -7.24 2.77
C ARG A 88 24.66 -5.93 3.12
N ALA A 89 25.36 -4.92 3.63
CA ALA A 89 24.73 -3.65 3.97
C ALA A 89 24.09 -2.98 2.74
N VAL A 90 24.82 -2.96 1.62
CA VAL A 90 24.34 -2.44 0.33
C VAL A 90 23.13 -3.22 -0.18
N LEU A 91 23.14 -4.56 -0.03
CA LEU A 91 22.01 -5.41 -0.40
C LEU A 91 20.80 -5.13 0.48
N GLU A 92 20.99 -4.94 1.79
CA GLU A 92 19.89 -4.66 2.71
C GLU A 92 19.22 -3.30 2.40
N GLU A 93 20.02 -2.29 2.07
CA GLU A 93 19.53 -0.97 1.60
C GLU A 93 18.82 -1.08 0.25
N ALA A 94 19.43 -1.76 -0.73
CA ALA A 94 18.81 -1.94 -2.05
C ALA A 94 17.48 -2.71 -1.97
N VAL A 95 17.39 -3.76 -1.15
CA VAL A 95 16.13 -4.50 -0.98
C VAL A 95 15.09 -3.62 -0.30
N ARG A 96 15.47 -2.84 0.71
CA ARG A 96 14.55 -1.87 1.36
C ARG A 96 13.97 -0.90 0.32
N ASP A 97 14.80 -0.31 -0.53
CA ASP A 97 14.37 0.63 -1.56
C ASP A 97 13.45 -0.03 -2.59
N ILE A 98 13.75 -1.27 -3.00
CA ILE A 98 12.90 -2.04 -3.90
C ILE A 98 11.52 -2.30 -3.26
N LEU A 99 11.50 -2.76 -2.00
CA LEU A 99 10.26 -3.05 -1.29
C LEU A 99 9.41 -1.79 -1.11
N GLU A 100 10.04 -0.67 -0.71
CA GLU A 100 9.36 0.62 -0.54
C GLU A 100 8.81 1.12 -1.88
N GLY A 101 9.60 1.06 -2.95
CA GLY A 101 9.17 1.48 -4.28
C GLY A 101 8.08 0.59 -4.90
N VAL A 102 8.07 -0.72 -4.60
CA VAL A 102 6.99 -1.64 -5.01
C VAL A 102 5.71 -1.33 -4.24
N LEU A 103 5.80 -1.18 -2.92
CA LEU A 103 4.64 -0.88 -2.08
C LEU A 103 4.04 0.49 -2.41
N ASN A 104 4.87 1.51 -2.59
CA ASN A 104 4.39 2.85 -2.91
C ASN A 104 3.62 2.87 -4.24
N ARG A 105 4.15 2.19 -5.28
CA ARG A 105 3.45 2.03 -6.57
C ARG A 105 2.19 1.19 -6.44
N ALA A 106 2.22 0.08 -5.69
CA ALA A 106 1.04 -0.76 -5.50
C ALA A 106 -0.09 -0.01 -4.79
N LEU A 107 0.21 0.84 -3.81
CA LEU A 107 -0.78 1.65 -3.09
C LEU A 107 -1.28 2.84 -3.91
N THR A 108 -0.39 3.49 -4.66
CA THR A 108 -0.72 4.73 -5.40
C THR A 108 -1.36 4.44 -6.75
N ASP A 109 -0.82 3.48 -7.50
CA ASP A 109 -1.21 3.19 -8.88
C ASP A 109 -2.00 1.87 -9.00
N GLY A 110 -1.82 0.96 -8.03
CA GLY A 110 -2.35 -0.40 -8.10
C GLY A 110 -3.68 -0.61 -7.38
N LEU A 111 -4.03 0.22 -6.41
CA LEU A 111 -5.33 0.16 -5.76
C LEU A 111 -6.35 0.87 -6.66
N PRO A 112 -7.44 0.20 -7.11
CA PRO A 112 -8.53 0.92 -7.73
C PRO A 112 -9.01 1.97 -6.73
N THR A 113 -9.23 3.20 -7.20
CA THR A 113 -9.87 4.26 -6.41
C THR A 113 -11.08 3.65 -5.71
N LEU A 114 -11.03 3.58 -4.38
CA LEU A 114 -12.14 3.10 -3.56
C LEU A 114 -13.14 4.25 -3.47
N PRO A 115 -14.22 4.22 -4.26
CA PRO A 115 -15.09 5.38 -4.35
C PRO A 115 -15.89 5.48 -3.05
N ILE A 116 -15.98 6.69 -2.53
CA ILE A 116 -16.93 7.03 -1.47
C ILE A 116 -18.32 6.97 -2.11
N PRO A 117 -19.27 6.19 -1.55
CA PRO A 117 -20.56 5.97 -2.18
C PRO A 117 -21.33 7.28 -2.34
N SER A 118 -21.79 7.54 -3.56
CA SER A 118 -22.70 8.62 -3.90
C SER A 118 -23.98 8.05 -4.54
N PHE A 119 -25.05 8.82 -4.52
CA PHE A 119 -26.36 8.43 -5.00
C PHE A 119 -26.92 9.48 -5.94
N THR A 120 -27.39 9.07 -7.12
CA THR A 120 -28.13 9.96 -8.01
C THR A 120 -29.61 9.88 -7.71
N VAL A 121 -30.25 11.02 -7.43
CA VAL A 121 -31.68 11.09 -7.11
C VAL A 121 -32.52 10.59 -8.30
N PRO A 122 -33.32 9.52 -8.13
CA PRO A 122 -34.18 9.03 -9.18
C PRO A 122 -35.42 9.91 -9.36
N PRO A 123 -36.04 9.93 -10.55
CA PRO A 123 -37.21 10.77 -10.86
C PRO A 123 -38.38 10.66 -9.87
N GLY A 124 -38.57 9.48 -9.26
CA GLY A 124 -39.68 9.21 -8.34
C GLY A 124 -39.62 9.93 -6.98
N LEU A 125 -38.49 10.58 -6.64
CA LEU A 125 -38.32 11.30 -5.38
C LEU A 125 -38.65 12.80 -5.45
N GLN A 126 -39.06 13.31 -6.61
CA GLN A 126 -39.55 14.71 -6.76
C GLN A 126 -40.62 15.09 -5.75
N ARG A 127 -41.51 14.14 -5.42
CA ARG A 127 -42.58 14.35 -4.44
C ARG A 127 -42.09 14.68 -3.03
N PHE A 128 -40.82 14.42 -2.73
CA PHE A 128 -40.17 14.73 -1.45
C PHE A 128 -39.28 15.99 -1.55
N GLY A 129 -39.38 16.76 -2.64
CA GLY A 129 -38.60 17.98 -2.84
C GLY A 129 -37.17 17.75 -3.33
N LEU A 130 -36.81 16.54 -3.75
CA LEU A 130 -35.50 16.21 -4.31
C LEU A 130 -35.53 16.32 -5.84
N SER A 131 -34.62 17.13 -6.40
CA SER A 131 -34.46 17.28 -7.85
C SER A 131 -33.89 15.99 -8.47
N PRO A 132 -34.51 15.41 -9.52
CA PRO A 132 -33.95 14.26 -10.21
C PRO A 132 -32.61 14.59 -10.85
N GLY A 133 -31.71 13.63 -10.86
CA GLY A 133 -30.38 13.81 -11.44
C GLY A 133 -29.39 14.53 -10.53
N THR A 134 -29.83 15.09 -9.40
CA THR A 134 -28.92 15.56 -8.35
C THR A 134 -28.08 14.40 -7.82
N THR A 135 -26.76 14.56 -7.76
CA THR A 135 -25.87 13.64 -7.05
C THR A 135 -25.77 14.07 -5.59
N LEU A 136 -26.13 13.16 -4.69
CA LEU A 136 -25.98 13.33 -3.25
C LEU A 136 -24.86 12.43 -2.76
N GLY A 137 -23.97 12.97 -1.93
CA GLY A 137 -22.82 12.25 -1.41
C GLY A 137 -22.43 12.73 -0.02
N LEU A 138 -21.32 12.19 0.49
CA LEU A 138 -20.71 12.69 1.72
C LEU A 138 -19.93 13.97 1.44
N ARG A 139 -20.33 15.05 2.08
CA ARG A 139 -19.63 16.34 2.09
C ARG A 139 -18.70 16.38 3.28
N GLN A 140 -17.49 16.89 3.04
CA GLN A 140 -16.42 16.96 4.03
C GLN A 140 -16.16 15.59 4.66
N PRO A 141 -15.85 14.56 3.85
CA PRO A 141 -15.68 13.21 4.36
C PRO A 141 -14.51 13.18 5.35
N SER A 142 -14.72 12.51 6.46
CA SER A 142 -13.72 12.16 7.45
C SER A 142 -13.63 10.66 7.55
N LEU A 143 -12.41 10.14 7.56
CA LEU A 143 -12.13 8.73 7.75
C LEU A 143 -11.84 8.47 9.23
N SER A 144 -12.41 7.42 9.78
CA SER A 144 -12.12 6.93 11.12
C SER A 144 -12.13 5.40 11.10
N GLY A 145 -11.42 4.76 12.02
CA GLY A 145 -11.39 3.31 12.04
C GLY A 145 -10.62 2.74 13.22
N ASN A 146 -10.67 1.42 13.30
CA ASN A 146 -9.86 0.59 14.17
C ASN A 146 -9.11 -0.46 13.33
N THR A 147 -8.55 -1.48 13.97
CA THR A 147 -7.77 -2.52 13.29
C THR A 147 -8.56 -3.35 12.28
N VAL A 148 -9.89 -3.46 12.44
CA VAL A 148 -10.75 -4.37 11.67
C VAL A 148 -11.73 -3.64 10.76
N GLN A 149 -12.19 -2.46 11.17
CA GLN A 149 -13.25 -1.74 10.47
C GLN A 149 -12.96 -0.25 10.38
N TRP A 150 -13.15 0.28 9.17
CA TRP A 150 -13.03 1.69 8.84
C TRP A 150 -14.36 2.23 8.34
N SER A 151 -14.66 3.47 8.70
CA SER A 151 -15.88 4.20 8.36
C SER A 151 -15.51 5.55 7.76
N VAL A 152 -16.20 5.91 6.68
CA VAL A 152 -16.20 7.27 6.14
C VAL A 152 -17.49 7.94 6.60
N GLU A 153 -17.34 9.05 7.30
CA GLU A 153 -18.45 9.87 7.80
C GLU A 153 -18.41 11.25 7.15
N GLY A 154 -19.54 11.94 7.10
CA GLY A 154 -19.61 13.28 6.51
C GLY A 154 -21.05 13.80 6.52
N ARG A 155 -21.23 15.04 6.07
CA ARG A 155 -22.58 15.60 5.92
C ARG A 155 -23.18 15.11 4.61
N PHE A 156 -24.33 14.48 4.65
CA PHE A 156 -25.00 14.09 3.42
C PHE A 156 -25.61 15.31 2.72
N GLY A 157 -25.34 15.49 1.43
CA GLY A 157 -25.85 16.62 0.65
C GLY A 157 -25.34 16.64 -0.79
N GLU A 158 -25.73 17.70 -1.51
CA GLU A 158 -25.24 18.03 -2.87
C GLU A 158 -23.80 18.52 -2.85
#